data_AF-A0A5E7Z4E9-F1
#
_entry.id   AF-A0A5E7Z4E9-F1
#
_cell.length_a   1.000
_cell.length_b   1.000
_cell.length_c   1.000
_cell.angle_alpha   90.00
_cell.angle_beta   90.00
_cell.angle_gamma   90.00
#
_symmetry.space_group_name_H-M   'P 1'
#
loop_
_entity.id
_entity.type
_entity.pdbx_description
1 polymer ?
#
loop_
_entity_poly.entity_id
_entity_poly.type
_entity_poly.pdbx_seq_one_letter_code
_entity_poly.pdbx_strand_id
1 'polypeptide(L)'
;MGGAGHILRGVARVAAMALPPRCPGCGLVVDADHRFCARCWGGLRFLGDPACAACRLPFDHHCGARAQCAACIASPPRHSGIFAAVAYGPTARDIVLRLKYGGRGALAETIGRLVARQVPGHVELLVPVPLHRRRLWSRGFNQASLIAHAVSRCSVVPHDPFALRRTRATPPLRGLGRRERAKMVGSAFDVPAPARKRIAGRSIALVDDVYTSGATTDACTRALLRAGAARVTILCWARVIESDDDMAGDDPLSAHSLTSQVAHHR
;
A
#
# COMPACT_ATOMS: atom_id res chain seq x y z
N MET A 1 24.32 0.67 -41.32
CA MET A 1 23.64 0.03 -40.16
C MET A 1 22.96 1.07 -39.24
N GLY A 2 22.04 1.90 -39.77
CA GLY A 2 21.41 3.01 -39.00
C GLY A 2 19.88 3.06 -39.01
N GLY A 3 19.18 2.25 -39.81
CA GLY A 3 17.73 2.41 -40.06
C GLY A 3 16.82 2.02 -38.90
N ALA A 4 17.18 1.02 -38.09
CA ALA A 4 16.32 0.50 -37.02
C ALA A 4 16.08 1.53 -35.90
N GLY A 5 17.10 2.33 -35.56
CA GLY A 5 17.00 3.34 -34.50
C GLY A 5 16.12 4.54 -34.86
N HIS A 6 15.97 4.88 -36.14
CA HIS A 6 15.13 5.99 -36.59
C HIS A 6 13.65 5.60 -36.68
N ILE A 7 13.36 4.37 -37.12
CA ILE A 7 11.99 3.83 -37.19
C ILE A 7 11.41 3.67 -35.77
N LEU A 8 12.19 3.12 -34.82
CA LEU A 8 11.80 3.01 -33.41
C LEU A 8 11.55 4.39 -32.76
N ARG A 9 12.36 5.41 -33.08
CA ARG A 9 12.14 6.79 -32.60
C ARG A 9 10.91 7.45 -33.23
N GLY A 10 10.63 7.19 -34.51
CA GLY A 10 9.45 7.71 -35.21
C GLY A 10 8.15 7.15 -34.63
N VAL A 11 8.08 5.82 -34.45
CA VAL A 11 6.93 5.15 -33.82
C VAL A 11 6.73 5.61 -32.37
N ALA A 12 7.81 5.75 -31.60
CA ALA A 12 7.72 6.25 -30.22
C ALA A 12 7.20 7.70 -30.14
N ARG A 13 7.56 8.57 -31.09
CA ARG A 13 7.04 9.95 -31.16
C ARG A 13 5.56 10.01 -31.53
N VAL A 14 5.12 9.20 -32.50
CA VAL A 14 3.69 9.12 -32.88
C VAL A 14 2.87 8.54 -31.73
N ALA A 15 3.38 7.50 -31.04
CA ALA A 15 2.75 6.94 -29.85
C ALA A 15 2.67 7.96 -28.69
N ALA A 16 3.71 8.77 -28.47
CA ALA A 16 3.71 9.82 -27.44
C ALA A 16 2.71 10.96 -27.74
N MET A 17 2.47 11.26 -29.02
CA MET A 17 1.41 12.20 -29.43
C MET A 17 0.01 11.61 -29.27
N ALA A 18 -0.16 10.31 -29.58
CA ALA A 18 -1.45 9.62 -29.43
C ALA A 18 -1.81 9.30 -27.97
N LEU A 19 -0.81 9.07 -27.12
CA LEU A 19 -0.93 8.74 -25.70
C LEU A 19 -0.02 9.67 -24.88
N PRO A 20 -0.39 10.96 -24.74
CA PRO A 20 0.41 11.89 -23.96
C PRO A 20 0.43 11.46 -22.49
N PRO A 21 1.53 11.74 -21.76
CA PRO A 21 1.61 11.47 -20.33
C PRO A 21 0.46 12.12 -19.58
N ARG A 22 -0.11 11.40 -18.61
CA ARG A 22 -1.28 11.87 -17.83
C ARG A 22 -1.00 11.84 -16.34
N CYS A 23 -1.49 12.88 -15.67
CA CYS A 23 -1.50 13.01 -14.23
C CYS A 23 -2.11 11.75 -13.58
N PRO A 24 -1.37 11.04 -12.71
CA PRO A 24 -1.85 9.84 -12.04
C PRO A 24 -3.11 10.09 -11.20
N GLY A 25 -3.25 11.31 -10.65
CA GLY A 25 -4.38 11.72 -9.83
C GLY A 25 -5.65 12.02 -10.63
N CYS A 26 -5.59 12.94 -11.61
CA CYS A 26 -6.80 13.41 -12.32
C CYS A 26 -6.88 13.00 -13.80
N GLY A 27 -5.77 12.64 -14.45
CA GLY A 27 -5.72 12.30 -15.88
C GLY A 27 -5.44 13.46 -16.83
N LEU A 28 -5.21 14.68 -16.31
CA LEU A 28 -4.77 15.85 -17.08
C LEU A 28 -3.44 15.53 -17.78
N VAL A 29 -3.24 16.04 -19.00
CA VAL A 29 -1.95 15.90 -19.69
C VAL A 29 -0.85 16.62 -18.92
N VAL A 30 0.30 15.95 -18.78
CA VAL A 30 1.49 16.45 -18.08
C VAL A 30 2.72 16.29 -18.98
N ASP A 31 3.83 16.89 -18.57
CA ASP A 31 5.08 16.97 -19.31
C ASP A 31 5.84 15.64 -19.40
N ALA A 32 5.66 14.74 -18.42
CA ALA A 32 6.30 13.43 -18.40
C ALA A 32 5.49 12.38 -17.63
N ASP A 33 5.80 11.10 -17.88
CA ASP A 33 5.18 10.00 -17.15
C ASP A 33 5.46 10.08 -15.65
N HIS A 34 4.50 9.58 -14.86
CA HIS A 34 4.55 9.59 -13.39
C HIS A 34 4.60 10.99 -12.75
N ARG A 35 4.29 12.05 -13.50
CA ARG A 35 4.18 13.43 -12.98
C ARG A 35 2.76 13.77 -12.58
N PHE A 36 2.61 14.43 -11.44
CA PHE A 36 1.33 15.00 -11.01
C PHE A 36 1.19 16.43 -11.55
N CYS A 37 -0.02 16.82 -11.93
CA CYS A 37 -0.32 18.24 -12.10
C CYS A 37 -0.26 18.97 -10.76
N ALA A 38 -0.09 20.29 -10.78
CA ALA A 38 0.04 21.11 -9.56
C ALA A 38 -1.10 20.88 -8.55
N ARG A 39 -2.36 20.76 -9.01
CA ARG A 39 -3.52 20.48 -8.14
C ARG A 39 -3.40 19.14 -7.41
N CYS A 40 -3.10 18.06 -8.14
CA CYS A 40 -2.99 16.75 -7.52
C CYS A 40 -1.74 16.65 -6.65
N TRP A 41 -0.64 17.29 -7.04
CA TRP A 41 0.56 17.36 -6.21
C TRP A 41 0.29 18.10 -4.89
N GLY A 42 -0.35 19.27 -4.94
CA GLY A 42 -0.71 20.05 -3.75
C GLY A 42 -1.75 19.36 -2.86
N GLY A 43 -2.56 18.45 -3.41
CA GLY A 43 -3.51 17.64 -2.65
C GLY A 43 -2.90 16.40 -1.99
N LEU A 44 -1.59 16.13 -2.14
CA LEU A 44 -0.88 15.04 -1.47
C LEU A 44 -0.14 15.58 -0.25
N ARG A 45 -0.55 15.15 0.94
CA ARG A 45 0.15 15.44 2.20
C ARG A 45 1.24 14.39 2.42
N PHE A 46 2.49 14.71 2.07
CA PHE A 46 3.62 13.80 2.29
C PHE A 46 3.94 13.62 3.77
N LEU A 47 4.26 12.38 4.17
CA LEU A 47 4.62 12.05 5.55
C LEU A 47 6.14 11.99 5.72
N GLY A 48 6.61 12.45 6.87
CA GLY A 48 8.03 12.57 7.20
C GLY A 48 8.24 12.87 8.68
N ASP A 49 9.42 13.38 9.01
CA ASP A 49 9.74 13.85 10.36
C ASP A 49 9.19 15.27 10.63
N PRO A 50 8.91 15.63 11.89
CA PRO A 50 9.03 14.82 13.11
C PRO A 50 7.87 13.81 13.26
N ALA A 51 8.17 12.63 13.81
CA ALA A 51 7.16 11.58 14.01
C ALA A 51 7.51 10.65 15.18
N CYS A 52 6.50 9.90 15.64
CA CYS A 52 6.63 8.88 16.68
C CYS A 52 7.74 7.88 16.36
N ALA A 53 8.64 7.65 17.31
CA ALA A 53 9.79 6.74 17.19
C ALA A 53 9.38 5.27 16.98
N ALA A 54 8.17 4.87 17.39
CA ALA A 54 7.68 3.51 17.25
C ALA A 54 6.86 3.28 15.98
N CYS A 55 5.78 4.05 15.80
CA CYS A 55 4.86 3.84 14.67
C CYS A 55 4.99 4.86 13.56
N ARG A 56 5.84 5.89 13.67
CA ARG A 56 6.00 6.96 12.68
C ARG A 56 4.72 7.80 12.45
N LEU A 57 3.83 7.88 13.45
CA LEU A 57 2.73 8.84 13.41
C LEU A 57 3.33 10.26 13.43
N PRO A 58 3.00 11.15 12.48
CA PRO A 58 3.54 12.50 12.43
C PRO A 58 3.24 13.28 13.71
N PHE A 59 4.15 14.17 14.09
CA PHE A 59 3.96 15.17 15.13
C PHE A 59 3.95 16.57 14.51
N ASP A 60 3.26 17.50 15.16
CA ASP A 60 3.24 18.90 14.73
C ASP A 60 4.57 19.61 14.99
N HIS A 61 5.32 19.14 15.99
CA HIS A 61 6.62 19.67 16.37
C HIS A 61 7.57 18.56 16.81
N HIS A 62 8.87 18.87 16.85
CA HIS A 62 9.88 17.90 17.26
C HIS A 62 9.84 17.67 18.78
N CYS A 63 9.34 16.50 19.18
CA CYS A 63 9.22 16.11 20.59
C CYS A 63 10.44 15.32 21.13
N GLY A 64 11.53 15.22 20.35
CA GLY A 64 12.70 14.41 20.65
C GLY A 64 12.78 13.10 19.86
N ALA A 65 13.99 12.63 19.58
CA ALA A 65 14.24 11.48 18.70
C ALA A 65 13.63 10.15 19.17
N ARG A 66 13.31 10.03 20.47
CA ARG A 66 12.70 8.84 21.08
C ARG A 66 11.23 9.03 21.47
N ALA A 67 10.63 10.17 21.11
CA ALA A 67 9.25 10.47 21.48
C ALA A 67 8.27 9.47 20.86
N GLN A 68 7.30 9.02 21.64
CA GLN A 68 6.27 8.07 21.24
C GLN A 68 4.89 8.67 21.43
N CYS A 69 3.95 8.34 20.54
CA CYS A 69 2.55 8.73 20.72
C CYS A 69 1.89 7.91 21.84
N ALA A 70 0.83 8.45 22.44
CA ALA A 70 0.10 7.80 23.54
C ALA A 70 -0.32 6.36 23.22
N ALA A 71 -0.78 6.11 21.99
CA ALA A 71 -1.16 4.76 21.55
C ALA A 71 0.00 3.75 21.58
N CYS A 72 1.22 4.18 21.22
CA CYS A 72 2.40 3.31 21.24
C CYS A 72 2.95 3.09 22.64
N ILE A 73 2.82 4.09 23.52
CA ILE A 73 3.18 3.94 24.94
C ILE A 73 2.23 2.94 25.60
N ALA A 74 0.92 3.07 25.37
CA ALA A 74 -0.09 2.19 25.93
C ALA A 74 -0.03 0.76 25.36
N SER A 75 0.34 0.62 24.09
CA SER A 75 0.42 -0.68 23.41
C SER A 75 1.55 -0.67 22.37
N PRO A 76 2.77 -1.10 22.77
CA PRO A 76 3.91 -1.14 21.87
C PRO A 76 3.65 -2.02 20.63
N PRO A 77 3.90 -1.51 19.42
CA PRO A 77 3.67 -2.27 18.20
C PRO A 77 4.70 -3.39 18.02
N ARG A 78 4.31 -4.46 17.31
CA ARG A 78 5.23 -5.55 16.91
C ARG A 78 6.11 -5.20 15.72
N HIS A 79 5.66 -4.26 14.90
CA HIS A 79 6.40 -3.76 13.75
C HIS A 79 7.44 -2.72 14.18
N SER A 80 8.43 -2.47 13.35
CA SER A 80 9.49 -1.48 13.59
C SER A 80 9.28 -0.16 12.84
N GLY A 81 8.03 0.16 12.50
CA GLY A 81 7.63 1.45 11.96
C GLY A 81 6.63 1.31 10.81
N ILE A 82 5.90 2.38 10.54
CA ILE A 82 4.98 2.49 9.40
C ILE A 82 5.47 3.62 8.50
N PHE A 83 6.10 3.25 7.40
CA PHE A 83 6.65 4.15 6.42
C PHE A 83 5.63 4.33 5.29
N ALA A 84 4.92 5.44 5.32
CA ALA A 84 3.89 5.79 4.36
C ALA A 84 4.35 6.98 3.52
N ALA A 85 4.08 6.98 2.22
CA ALA A 85 4.45 8.12 1.37
C ALA A 85 3.60 9.36 1.70
N VAL A 86 2.29 9.18 1.89
CA VAL A 86 1.33 10.27 2.11
C VAL A 86 0.31 9.94 3.21
N ALA A 87 -0.31 10.97 3.77
CA ALA A 87 -1.53 10.83 4.55
C ALA A 87 -2.68 10.43 3.62
N TYR A 88 -3.63 9.67 4.15
CA TYR A 88 -4.83 9.29 3.42
C TYR A 88 -5.77 10.49 3.32
N GLY A 89 -5.96 11.00 2.10
CA GLY A 89 -6.90 12.07 1.78
C GLY A 89 -7.52 11.89 0.39
N PRO A 90 -8.33 12.83 -0.11
CA PRO A 90 -9.08 12.67 -1.36
C PRO A 90 -8.21 12.28 -2.56
N THR A 91 -7.10 12.97 -2.79
CA THR A 91 -6.19 12.65 -3.90
C THR A 91 -5.55 11.28 -3.75
N ALA A 92 -5.09 10.92 -2.54
CA ALA A 92 -4.49 9.61 -2.27
C ALA A 92 -5.51 8.48 -2.43
N ARG A 93 -6.77 8.71 -2.01
CA ARG A 93 -7.92 7.81 -2.19
C ARG A 93 -8.19 7.56 -3.67
N ASP A 94 -8.31 8.62 -4.46
CA ASP A 94 -8.61 8.51 -5.90
C ASP A 94 -7.53 7.72 -6.64
N ILE A 95 -6.26 7.95 -6.31
CA ILE A 95 -5.12 7.20 -6.86
C ILE A 95 -5.24 5.71 -6.51
N VAL A 96 -5.51 5.38 -5.25
CA VAL A 96 -5.69 3.98 -4.82
C VAL A 96 -6.89 3.34 -5.50
N LEU A 97 -8.02 4.03 -5.59
CA LEU A 97 -9.22 3.53 -6.27
C LEU A 97 -8.95 3.30 -7.76
N ARG A 98 -8.24 4.20 -8.44
CA ARG A 98 -7.83 4.02 -9.83
C ARG A 98 -6.87 2.84 -9.99
N LEU A 99 -5.94 2.63 -9.06
CA LEU A 99 -5.07 1.43 -9.07
C LEU A 99 -5.88 0.14 -8.91
N LYS A 100 -6.97 0.23 -8.14
CA LYS A 100 -7.86 -0.86 -7.77
C LYS A 100 -8.80 -1.31 -8.89
N TYR A 101 -9.15 -0.42 -9.82
CA TYR A 101 -10.17 -0.70 -10.84
C TYR A 101 -9.72 -0.38 -12.28
N GLY A 102 -8.57 0.29 -12.47
CA GLY A 102 -8.02 0.64 -13.78
C GLY A 102 -6.69 -0.09 -14.01
N GLY A 103 -6.62 -0.94 -15.04
CA GLY A 103 -5.44 -1.73 -15.40
C GLY A 103 -4.23 -0.89 -15.81
N ARG A 104 -3.50 -0.34 -14.84
CA ARG A 104 -2.37 0.57 -15.08
C ARG A 104 -1.20 0.21 -14.17
N GLY A 105 -0.33 -0.68 -14.63
CA GLY A 105 1.00 -0.90 -14.05
C GLY A 105 1.76 0.43 -13.87
N ALA A 106 1.56 1.40 -14.77
CA ALA A 106 2.09 2.75 -14.67
C ALA A 106 1.69 3.50 -13.37
N LEU A 107 0.50 3.23 -12.82
CA LEU A 107 0.08 3.84 -11.56
C LEU A 107 0.78 3.18 -10.37
N ALA A 108 0.96 1.86 -10.41
CA ALA A 108 1.78 1.16 -9.43
C ALA A 108 3.25 1.60 -9.48
N GLU A 109 3.79 1.89 -10.67
CA GLU A 109 5.12 2.47 -10.84
C GLU A 109 5.22 3.87 -10.24
N THR A 110 4.24 4.72 -10.48
CA THR A 110 4.16 6.07 -9.88
C THR A 110 4.17 5.98 -8.36
N ILE A 111 3.29 5.15 -7.80
CA ILE A 111 3.19 4.91 -6.35
C ILE A 111 4.52 4.35 -5.83
N GLY A 112 5.07 3.33 -6.50
CA GLY A 112 6.31 2.68 -6.11
C GLY A 112 7.49 3.65 -6.06
N ARG A 113 7.59 4.60 -7.00
CA ARG A 113 8.64 5.64 -6.97
C ARG A 113 8.55 6.54 -5.74
N LEU A 114 7.34 6.88 -5.30
CA LEU A 114 7.14 7.72 -4.11
C LEU A 114 7.35 6.92 -2.82
N VAL A 115 6.85 5.69 -2.78
CA VAL A 115 7.01 4.77 -1.65
C VAL A 115 8.47 4.33 -1.48
N ALA A 116 9.23 4.17 -2.56
CA ALA A 116 10.64 3.79 -2.50
C ALA A 116 11.51 4.77 -1.69
N ARG A 117 11.13 6.05 -1.66
CA ARG A 117 11.83 7.08 -0.85
C ARG A 117 11.69 6.84 0.65
N GLN A 118 10.70 6.04 1.04
CA GLN A 118 10.38 5.74 2.43
C GLN A 118 11.02 4.41 2.89
N VAL A 119 11.73 3.69 2.01
CA VAL A 119 12.36 2.41 2.35
C VAL A 119 13.54 2.65 3.29
N PRO A 120 13.51 2.13 4.53
CA PRO A 120 14.66 2.25 5.42
C PRO A 120 15.86 1.46 4.91
N GLY A 121 17.08 1.98 5.10
CA GLY A 121 18.31 1.36 4.61
C GLY A 121 18.65 -0.02 5.18
N HIS A 122 17.97 -0.45 6.25
CA HIS A 122 18.14 -1.78 6.84
C HIS A 122 17.21 -2.84 6.24
N VAL A 123 16.33 -2.50 5.29
CA VAL A 123 15.40 -3.46 4.69
C VAL A 123 16.11 -4.33 3.66
N GLU A 124 15.99 -5.64 3.79
CA GLU A 124 16.65 -6.63 2.96
C GLU A 124 15.68 -7.38 2.03
N LEU A 125 14.37 -7.33 2.30
CA LEU A 125 13.36 -8.00 1.51
C LEU A 125 12.01 -7.27 1.57
N LEU A 126 11.40 -7.06 0.41
CA LEU A 126 10.03 -6.56 0.29
C LEU A 126 9.06 -7.75 0.18
N VAL A 127 8.04 -7.79 1.04
CA VAL A 127 7.01 -8.82 1.01
C VAL A 127 5.65 -8.13 0.87
N PRO A 128 4.92 -8.29 -0.25
CA PRO A 128 3.61 -7.69 -0.40
C PRO A 128 2.56 -8.40 0.47
N VAL A 129 1.62 -7.64 1.02
CA VAL A 129 0.43 -8.21 1.70
C VAL A 129 -0.37 -9.05 0.69
N PRO A 130 -0.63 -10.33 0.97
CA PRO A 130 -1.32 -11.19 0.02
C PRO A 130 -2.83 -10.95 0.05
N LEU A 131 -3.43 -10.81 -1.13
CA LEU A 131 -4.88 -10.87 -1.29
C LEU A 131 -5.39 -12.30 -1.12
N HIS A 132 -6.65 -12.43 -0.69
CA HIS A 132 -7.33 -13.72 -0.73
C HIS A 132 -7.53 -14.15 -2.18
N ARG A 133 -7.41 -15.45 -2.47
CA ARG A 133 -7.54 -16.05 -3.81
C ARG A 133 -8.77 -15.50 -4.56
N ARG A 134 -9.97 -15.54 -3.98
CA ARG A 134 -11.19 -15.00 -4.61
C ARG A 134 -11.07 -13.54 -5.06
N ARG A 135 -10.41 -12.67 -4.27
CA ARG A 135 -10.16 -11.27 -4.65
C ARG A 135 -9.08 -11.11 -5.71
N LEU A 136 -8.09 -12.01 -5.72
CA LEU A 136 -7.10 -12.06 -6.79
C LEU A 136 -7.76 -12.47 -8.11
N TRP A 137 -8.61 -13.50 -8.08
CA TRP A 137 -9.39 -13.97 -9.24
C TRP A 137 -10.34 -12.91 -9.79
N SER A 138 -11.10 -12.21 -8.94
CA SER A 138 -12.04 -11.18 -9.40
C SER A 138 -11.35 -9.92 -9.94
N ARG A 139 -10.11 -9.67 -9.53
CA ARG A 139 -9.39 -8.42 -9.79
C ARG A 139 -8.23 -8.58 -10.77
N GLY A 140 -7.79 -9.81 -11.03
CA GLY A 140 -6.67 -10.14 -11.90
C GLY A 140 -5.28 -9.90 -11.31
N PHE A 141 -5.13 -9.07 -10.27
CA PHE A 141 -3.82 -8.70 -9.72
C PHE A 141 -3.83 -8.34 -8.22
N ASN A 142 -2.65 -8.43 -7.58
CA ASN A 142 -2.40 -7.94 -6.23
C ASN A 142 -1.73 -6.55 -6.27
N GLN A 143 -2.45 -5.52 -5.82
CA GLN A 143 -1.98 -4.13 -5.80
C GLN A 143 -0.68 -4.00 -5.01
N ALA A 144 -0.61 -4.63 -3.84
CA ALA A 144 0.57 -4.63 -3.01
C ALA A 144 1.78 -5.26 -3.72
N SER A 145 1.56 -6.32 -4.52
CA SER A 145 2.63 -6.95 -5.32
C SER A 145 3.12 -6.04 -6.44
N LEU A 146 2.23 -5.32 -7.14
CA LEU A 146 2.64 -4.35 -8.16
C LEU A 146 3.43 -3.19 -7.56
N ILE A 147 2.98 -2.68 -6.40
CA ILE A 147 3.72 -1.63 -5.67
C ILE A 147 5.07 -2.17 -5.21
N ALA A 148 5.13 -3.36 -4.60
CA ALA A 148 6.38 -3.96 -4.13
C ALA A 148 7.37 -4.17 -5.28
N HIS A 149 6.90 -4.60 -6.45
CA HIS A 149 7.72 -4.73 -7.64
C HIS A 149 8.29 -3.37 -8.10
N ALA A 150 7.45 -2.33 -8.16
CA ALA A 150 7.89 -0.99 -8.51
C ALA A 150 8.88 -0.40 -7.49
N VAL A 151 8.65 -0.61 -6.19
CA VAL A 151 9.58 -0.23 -5.12
C VAL A 151 10.91 -0.96 -5.30
N SER A 152 10.88 -2.28 -5.53
CA SER A 152 12.07 -3.11 -5.74
C SER A 152 12.96 -2.57 -6.87
N ARG A 153 12.36 -2.14 -7.99
CA ARG A 153 13.09 -1.53 -9.11
C ARG A 153 13.73 -0.19 -8.75
N CYS A 154 13.16 0.56 -7.82
CA CYS A 154 13.65 1.88 -7.42
C CYS A 154 14.67 1.82 -6.28
N SER A 155 14.50 0.90 -5.33
CA SER A 155 15.35 0.79 -4.13
C SER A 155 16.41 -0.31 -4.23
N VAL A 156 16.35 -1.15 -5.27
CA VAL A 156 17.24 -2.32 -5.46
C VAL A 156 17.06 -3.42 -4.40
N VAL A 157 16.11 -3.24 -3.47
CA VAL A 157 15.75 -4.28 -2.49
C VAL A 157 14.95 -5.37 -3.21
N PRO A 158 15.31 -6.66 -3.09
CA PRO A 158 14.54 -7.73 -3.73
C PRO A 158 13.12 -7.81 -3.15
N HIS A 159 12.16 -8.28 -3.95
CA HIS A 159 10.80 -8.56 -3.49
C HIS A 159 10.46 -10.04 -3.68
N ASP A 160 9.69 -10.61 -2.76
CA ASP A 160 9.19 -11.99 -2.85
C ASP A 160 7.65 -12.00 -2.69
N PRO A 161 6.88 -12.11 -3.79
CA PRO A 161 5.42 -12.14 -3.73
C PRO A 161 4.84 -13.45 -3.19
N PHE A 162 5.67 -14.48 -2.99
CA PHE A 162 5.28 -15.80 -2.51
C PHE A 162 5.76 -16.08 -1.08
N ALA A 163 6.48 -15.14 -0.46
CA ALA A 163 6.96 -15.22 0.91
C ALA A 163 5.84 -15.34 1.94
N LEU A 164 4.68 -14.76 1.65
CA LEU A 164 3.52 -14.77 2.53
C LEU A 164 2.28 -15.18 1.74
N ARG A 165 1.48 -16.10 2.28
CA ARG A 165 0.21 -16.50 1.69
C ARG A 165 -0.94 -16.24 2.62
N ARG A 166 -2.11 -15.94 2.04
CA ARG A 166 -3.37 -15.88 2.77
C ARG A 166 -4.10 -17.21 2.66
N THR A 167 -4.24 -17.91 3.78
CA THR A 167 -4.78 -19.29 3.86
C THR A 167 -6.30 -19.33 3.99
N ARG A 168 -6.94 -18.27 4.49
CA ARG A 168 -8.40 -18.21 4.68
C ARG A 168 -9.00 -16.93 4.12
N ALA A 169 -10.20 -17.03 3.56
CA ALA A 169 -11.06 -15.89 3.33
C ALA A 169 -11.49 -15.36 4.70
N THR A 170 -11.30 -14.07 4.94
CA THR A 170 -11.87 -13.42 6.12
C THR A 170 -13.10 -12.64 5.63
N PRO A 171 -14.27 -12.76 6.28
CA PRO A 171 -15.40 -11.89 5.97
C PRO A 171 -15.01 -10.40 6.11
N PRO A 172 -15.79 -9.47 5.53
CA PRO A 172 -15.58 -8.05 5.70
C PRO A 172 -15.37 -7.71 7.20
N LEU A 173 -14.30 -6.98 7.50
CA LEU A 173 -13.97 -6.59 8.88
C LEU A 173 -14.75 -5.35 9.36
N ARG A 174 -15.66 -4.83 8.51
CA ARG A 174 -16.54 -3.70 8.83
C ARG A 174 -17.50 -4.13 9.96
N GLY A 175 -17.75 -3.24 10.92
CA GLY A 175 -18.63 -3.51 12.07
C GLY A 175 -18.02 -4.32 13.24
N LEU A 176 -16.83 -4.93 13.08
CA LEU A 176 -16.23 -5.73 14.15
C LEU A 176 -15.33 -4.94 15.10
N GLY A 177 -15.29 -5.32 16.37
CA GLY A 177 -14.38 -4.73 17.36
C GLY A 177 -12.91 -5.06 17.10
N ARG A 178 -11.98 -4.31 17.70
CA ARG A 178 -10.52 -4.51 17.54
C ARG A 178 -10.07 -5.95 17.88
N ARG A 179 -10.61 -6.53 18.97
CA ARG A 179 -10.30 -7.89 19.42
C ARG A 179 -10.84 -8.97 18.46
N GLU A 180 -12.06 -8.80 17.96
CA GLU A 180 -12.67 -9.73 17.01
C GLU A 180 -11.93 -9.72 15.67
N ARG A 181 -11.55 -8.53 15.19
CA ARG A 181 -10.69 -8.39 14.01
C ARG A 181 -9.36 -9.12 14.20
N ALA A 182 -8.71 -8.96 15.36
CA ALA A 182 -7.44 -9.64 15.64
C ALA A 182 -7.59 -11.19 15.63
N LYS A 183 -8.68 -11.71 16.20
CA LYS A 183 -8.98 -13.16 16.23
C LYS A 183 -9.27 -13.71 14.83
N MET A 184 -10.08 -13.03 14.03
CA MET A 184 -10.42 -13.51 12.68
C MET A 184 -9.25 -13.46 11.70
N VAL A 185 -8.35 -12.49 11.85
CA VAL A 185 -7.22 -12.30 10.94
C VAL A 185 -5.98 -13.07 11.41
N GLY A 186 -5.88 -13.41 12.71
CA GLY A 186 -4.71 -14.00 13.35
C GLY A 186 -4.17 -15.30 12.75
N SER A 187 -5.04 -16.13 12.16
CA SER A 187 -4.67 -17.39 11.49
C SER A 187 -4.84 -17.34 9.96
N ALA A 188 -5.09 -16.16 9.39
CA ALA A 188 -5.36 -16.01 7.96
C ALA A 188 -4.08 -15.95 7.11
N PHE A 189 -2.90 -15.77 7.72
CA PHE A 189 -1.63 -15.58 7.04
C PHE A 189 -0.57 -16.56 7.54
N ASP A 190 0.23 -17.08 6.61
CA ASP A 190 1.28 -18.06 6.87
C ASP A 190 2.45 -17.89 5.90
N VAL A 191 3.66 -18.26 6.34
CA VAL A 191 4.88 -18.30 5.53
C VAL A 191 5.10 -19.74 5.07
N PRO A 192 4.98 -20.04 3.77
CA PRO A 192 5.18 -21.39 3.24
C PRO A 192 6.56 -21.94 3.60
N ALA A 193 6.67 -23.25 3.82
CA ALA A 193 7.95 -23.90 4.17
C ALA A 193 9.11 -23.53 3.21
N PRO A 194 8.93 -23.48 1.88
CA PRO A 194 9.99 -23.06 0.96
C PRO A 194 10.44 -21.60 1.12
N ALA A 195 9.60 -20.74 1.70
CA ALA A 195 9.91 -19.33 1.93
C ALA A 195 10.65 -19.08 3.25
N ARG A 196 10.56 -19.98 4.23
CA ARG A 196 11.11 -19.76 5.58
C ARG A 196 12.60 -19.41 5.59
N LYS A 197 13.42 -20.09 4.78
CA LYS A 197 14.86 -19.80 4.66
C LYS A 197 15.15 -18.40 4.11
N ARG A 198 14.26 -17.83 3.29
CA ARG A 198 14.38 -16.47 2.76
C ARG A 198 13.91 -15.40 3.74
N ILE A 199 13.15 -15.77 4.78
CA ILE A 199 12.59 -14.88 5.80
C ILE A 199 13.46 -14.85 7.06
N ALA A 200 13.98 -16.00 7.47
CA ALA A 200 14.73 -16.15 8.71
C ALA A 200 15.93 -15.19 8.78
N GLY A 201 16.04 -14.47 9.90
CA GLY A 201 17.11 -13.50 10.18
C GLY A 201 17.03 -12.17 9.43
N ARG A 202 16.11 -12.03 8.46
CA ARG A 202 16.06 -10.83 7.61
C ARG A 202 15.19 -9.71 8.18
N SER A 203 15.56 -8.49 7.82
CA SER A 203 14.75 -7.29 7.98
C SER A 203 13.81 -7.10 6.80
N ILE A 204 12.50 -7.19 7.05
CA ILE A 204 11.47 -7.24 6.01
C ILE A 204 10.65 -5.96 6.01
N ALA A 205 10.34 -5.44 4.81
CA ALA A 205 9.27 -4.47 4.64
C ALA A 205 8.02 -5.15 4.08
N LEU A 206 6.95 -5.14 4.87
CA LEU A 206 5.63 -5.57 4.46
C LEU A 206 4.96 -4.45 3.65
N VAL A 207 4.71 -4.67 2.37
CA VAL A 207 4.18 -3.67 1.44
C VAL A 207 2.66 -3.76 1.33
N ASP A 208 1.95 -2.65 1.50
CA ASP A 208 0.50 -2.54 1.32
C ASP A 208 0.13 -1.27 0.54
N ASP A 209 -1.12 -1.14 0.09
CA ASP A 209 -1.60 0.10 -0.53
C ASP A 209 -1.97 1.16 0.53
N VAL A 210 -2.84 0.80 1.48
CA VAL A 210 -3.34 1.74 2.49
C VAL A 210 -3.28 1.14 3.89
N TYR A 211 -2.57 1.82 4.80
CA TYR A 211 -2.59 1.51 6.21
C TYR A 211 -3.76 2.21 6.91
N THR A 212 -4.68 1.42 7.46
CA THR A 212 -5.84 1.88 8.24
C THR A 212 -5.70 1.45 9.71
N SER A 213 -6.52 0.52 10.19
CA SER A 213 -6.49 -0.01 11.57
C SER A 213 -5.28 -0.89 11.90
N GLY A 214 -4.51 -1.28 10.89
CA GLY A 214 -3.38 -2.20 11.05
C GLY A 214 -3.74 -3.68 11.29
N ALA A 215 -5.02 -4.07 11.33
CA ALA A 215 -5.40 -5.46 11.66
C ALA A 215 -4.80 -6.51 10.70
N THR A 216 -4.74 -6.19 9.39
CA THR A 216 -4.16 -7.07 8.37
C THR A 216 -2.65 -7.10 8.46
N THR A 217 -2.01 -5.93 8.55
CA THR A 217 -0.55 -5.83 8.63
C THR A 217 0.01 -6.40 9.93
N ASP A 218 -0.70 -6.28 11.06
CA ASP A 218 -0.35 -6.91 12.33
C ASP A 218 -0.39 -8.45 12.25
N ALA A 219 -1.40 -9.03 11.58
CA ALA A 219 -1.43 -10.47 11.37
C ALA A 219 -0.32 -10.98 10.45
N CYS A 220 -0.02 -10.24 9.38
CA CYS A 220 1.12 -10.53 8.50
C CYS A 220 2.45 -10.41 9.26
N THR A 221 2.60 -9.36 10.05
CA THR A 221 3.77 -9.11 10.91
C THR A 221 4.00 -10.28 11.87
N ARG A 222 2.94 -10.73 12.57
CA ARG A 222 3.03 -11.94 13.42
C ARG A 222 3.47 -13.18 12.64
N ALA A 223 2.95 -13.40 11.43
CA ALA A 223 3.32 -14.57 10.63
C ALA A 223 4.81 -14.54 10.22
N LEU A 224 5.31 -13.37 9.80
CA LEU A 224 6.72 -13.17 9.43
C LEU A 224 7.67 -13.32 10.63
N LEU A 225 7.34 -12.72 11.78
CA LEU A 225 8.13 -12.85 13.01
C LEU A 225 8.17 -14.30 13.49
N ARG A 226 7.03 -15.02 13.48
CA ARG A 226 7.01 -16.47 13.80
C ARG A 226 7.82 -17.32 12.83
N ALA A 227 8.00 -16.87 11.60
CA ALA A 227 8.85 -17.53 10.61
C ALA A 227 10.34 -17.16 10.73
N GLY A 228 10.70 -16.36 11.74
CA GLY A 228 12.08 -16.03 12.08
C GLY A 228 12.60 -14.70 11.52
N ALA A 229 11.73 -13.83 10.99
CA ALA A 229 12.16 -12.49 10.58
C ALA A 229 12.77 -11.71 11.77
N ALA A 230 13.91 -11.06 11.56
CA ALA A 230 14.56 -10.26 12.62
C ALA A 230 13.78 -8.97 12.89
N ARG A 231 13.20 -8.39 11.83
CA ARG A 231 12.46 -7.13 11.88
C ARG A 231 11.36 -7.13 10.82
N VAL A 232 10.23 -6.52 11.15
CA VAL A 232 9.17 -6.24 10.17
C VAL A 232 8.78 -4.78 10.24
N THR A 233 9.01 -4.07 9.15
CA THR A 233 8.58 -2.69 8.93
C THR A 233 7.38 -2.70 7.99
N ILE A 234 6.47 -1.74 8.11
CA ILE A 234 5.34 -1.60 7.19
C ILE A 234 5.66 -0.48 6.20
N LEU A 235 5.43 -0.75 4.92
CA LEU A 235 5.64 0.20 3.82
C LEU A 235 4.32 0.34 3.05
N CYS A 236 3.83 1.56 2.87
CA CYS A 236 2.56 1.75 2.16
C CYS A 236 2.47 3.08 1.40
N TRP A 237 1.52 3.16 0.48
CA TRP A 237 1.25 4.40 -0.22
C TRP A 237 0.65 5.45 0.72
N ALA A 238 -0.46 5.12 1.38
CA ALA A 238 -1.17 6.06 2.23
C ALA A 238 -1.43 5.51 3.63
N ARG A 239 -1.42 6.39 4.63
CA ARG A 239 -1.78 6.07 6.02
C ARG A 239 -2.90 6.99 6.51
N VAL A 240 -3.93 6.41 7.12
CA VAL A 240 -4.97 7.19 7.82
C VAL A 240 -4.38 7.82 9.08
N ILE A 241 -4.57 9.13 9.24
CA ILE A 241 -4.15 9.92 10.39
C ILE A 241 -5.44 10.47 11.02
N GLU A 242 -5.59 10.35 12.33
CA GLU A 242 -6.84 10.68 13.08
C GLU A 242 -7.27 12.15 12.94
N SER A 243 -6.42 13.06 12.43
CA SER A 243 -6.78 14.45 12.13
C SER A 243 -7.72 14.62 10.93
N ASP A 244 -7.89 13.59 10.10
CA ASP A 244 -8.59 13.69 8.81
C ASP A 244 -10.01 13.07 8.86
N ASP A 245 -10.47 12.62 10.03
CA ASP A 245 -11.80 12.02 10.23
C ASP A 245 -12.95 13.02 10.00
N ASP A 246 -12.68 14.33 10.00
CA ASP A 246 -13.65 15.36 9.63
C ASP A 246 -14.03 15.33 8.12
N MET A 247 -13.26 14.62 7.28
CA MET A 247 -13.52 14.47 5.84
C MET A 247 -14.04 13.07 5.46
N ALA A 248 -14.14 12.14 6.42
CA ALA A 248 -14.56 10.76 6.20
C ALA A 248 -16.09 10.54 6.26
N GLY A 249 -16.87 11.61 6.42
CA GLY A 249 -18.34 11.59 6.50
C GLY A 249 -19.05 11.12 5.23
N ASP A 250 -18.42 11.24 4.05
CA ASP A 250 -18.99 10.80 2.77
C ASP A 250 -18.19 9.61 2.18
N ASP A 251 -18.41 8.42 2.73
CA ASP A 251 -17.99 7.15 2.10
C ASP A 251 -19.13 6.57 1.23
N PRO A 252 -19.13 6.76 -0.11
CA PRO A 252 -20.05 6.05 -1.01
C PRO A 252 -19.78 4.53 -1.07
N LEU A 253 -18.70 4.00 -0.46
CA LEU A 253 -18.52 2.55 -0.30
C LEU A 253 -19.40 1.95 0.82
N SER A 254 -20.28 2.74 1.44
CA SER A 254 -21.34 2.29 2.34
C SER A 254 -22.69 2.06 1.64
N ALA A 255 -22.89 2.53 0.40
CA ALA A 255 -24.20 2.62 -0.26
C ALA A 255 -24.50 1.55 -1.33
N HIS A 256 -23.91 0.36 -1.24
CA HIS A 256 -24.34 -0.80 -2.04
C HIS A 256 -24.73 -1.97 -1.15
N SER A 257 -25.84 -1.81 -0.44
CA SER A 257 -26.55 -2.91 0.20
C SER A 257 -28.05 -2.62 0.35
N LEU A 258 -28.70 -2.07 -0.69
CA LEU A 258 -30.18 -1.98 -0.74
C LEU A 258 -30.65 -2.04 -2.19
N THR A 259 -30.75 -3.25 -2.76
CA THR A 259 -31.66 -3.59 -3.88
C THR A 259 -31.69 -5.11 -4.08
N SER A 260 -32.43 -5.79 -3.21
CA SER A 260 -33.07 -7.09 -3.52
C SER A 260 -34.06 -7.42 -2.41
N GLN A 261 -35.24 -6.80 -2.46
CA GLN A 261 -36.41 -7.24 -1.69
C GLN A 261 -37.69 -6.65 -2.29
N VAL A 262 -38.03 -7.03 -3.52
CA VAL A 262 -39.42 -7.04 -4.01
C VAL A 262 -39.54 -8.13 -5.08
N ALA A 263 -39.94 -9.34 -4.69
CA ALA A 263 -40.58 -10.34 -5.57
C ALA A 263 -41.07 -11.52 -4.73
N HIS A 264 -42.14 -11.32 -3.97
CA HIS A 264 -43.12 -12.36 -3.66
C HIS A 264 -44.40 -11.72 -3.11
N HIS A 265 -45.30 -11.36 -4.02
CA HIS A 265 -46.72 -11.50 -3.78
C HIS A 265 -47.44 -11.59 -5.12
N ARG A 266 -48.19 -12.69 -5.25
CA ARG A 266 -49.04 -13.15 -6.37
C ARG A 266 -48.34 -14.05 -7.37
#